data_AF-A0A1J4S8R2-F1
#
_entry.id   AF-A0A1J4S8R2-F1
#
_cell.length_a   1.000
_cell.length_b   1.000
_cell.length_c   1.000
_cell.angle_alpha   90.00
_cell.angle_beta   90.00
_cell.angle_gamma   90.00
#
_symmetry.space_group_name_H-M   'P 1'
#
loop_
_entity.id
_entity.type
_entity.pdbx_description
1 polymer ?
#
loop_
_entity_poly.entity_id
_entity_poly.type
_entity_poly.pdbx_seq_one_letter_code
_entity_poly.pdbx_strand_id
1 'polypeptide(L)'
;MGVIIAAIFGSILLVPHFIAVPLSGSLLQGGAGITSIAAFITTLVMVGIVTAPMESKLLGKKFTLWRNLLSFGFALLIALIMGSVLK
;
A
#
# COMPACT_ATOMS: atom_id res chain seq x y z
N MET A 1 2.30 15.00 2.66
CA MET A 1 1.35 14.46 3.67
C MET A 1 0.42 13.40 3.11
N GLY A 2 -0.26 13.64 1.96
CA GLY A 2 -1.18 12.66 1.36
C GLY A 2 -0.60 11.26 1.14
N VAL A 3 0.68 11.17 0.75
CA VAL A 3 1.39 9.89 0.52
C VAL A 3 1.48 9.02 1.78
N ILE A 4 1.82 9.60 2.93
CA ILE A 4 1.97 8.85 4.19
C ILE A 4 0.60 8.39 4.67
N ILE A 5 -0.41 9.26 4.59
CA ILE A 5 -1.79 8.94 4.97
C ILE A 5 -2.31 7.79 4.09
N ALA A 6 -2.15 7.91 2.78
CA ALA A 6 -2.50 6.87 1.81
C ALA A 6 -1.80 5.54 2.09
N ALA A 7 -0.50 5.56 2.37
CA ALA A 7 0.28 4.38 2.69
C ALA A 7 -0.24 3.67 3.96
N ILE A 8 -0.54 4.44 5.01
CA ILE A 8 -1.10 3.90 6.27
C ILE A 8 -2.48 3.28 6.02
N PHE A 9 -3.36 4.00 5.33
CA PHE A 9 -4.70 3.50 5.03
C PHE A 9 -4.65 2.23 4.19
N GLY A 10 -3.84 2.19 3.13
CA GLY A 10 -3.66 0.99 2.31
C GLY A 10 -3.10 -0.18 3.13
N SER A 11 -2.21 0.07 4.10
CA SER A 11 -1.66 -0.99 4.95
C SER A 11 -2.69 -1.66 5.89
N ILE A 12 -3.74 -0.92 6.27
CA ILE A 12 -4.79 -1.38 7.18
C ILE A 12 -5.97 -1.99 6.40
N LEU A 13 -6.31 -1.40 5.26
CA LEU A 13 -7.42 -1.83 4.44
C LEU A 13 -7.10 -3.17 3.75
N LEU A 14 -8.03 -4.11 3.83
CA LEU A 14 -7.97 -5.37 3.07
C LEU A 14 -9.09 -5.38 2.05
N VAL A 15 -8.97 -4.50 1.06
CA VAL A 15 -9.95 -4.38 -0.02
C VAL A 15 -9.47 -5.22 -1.21
N PRO A 16 -10.34 -6.02 -1.84
CA PRO A 16 -9.99 -6.76 -3.04
C PRO A 16 -9.46 -5.84 -4.15
N HIS A 17 -8.44 -6.32 -4.87
CA HIS A 17 -7.76 -5.53 -5.91
C HIS A 17 -8.71 -4.99 -6.99
N PHE A 18 -9.74 -5.77 -7.36
CA PHE A 18 -10.73 -5.35 -8.37
C PHE A 18 -11.58 -4.14 -7.95
N ILE A 19 -11.67 -3.84 -6.65
CA ILE A 19 -12.32 -2.63 -6.11
C ILE A 19 -11.32 -1.49 -5.99
N ALA A 20 -10.05 -1.79 -5.71
CA ALA A 20 -8.99 -0.80 -5.56
C ALA A 20 -8.70 -0.02 -6.86
N VAL A 21 -8.79 -0.68 -8.01
CA VAL A 21 -8.56 -0.07 -9.33
C VAL A 21 -9.59 1.04 -9.63
N PRO A 22 -10.92 0.81 -9.60
CA PRO A 22 -11.88 1.89 -9.81
C PRO A 22 -11.80 2.97 -8.71
N LEU A 23 -11.50 2.59 -7.47
CA LEU A 23 -11.27 3.56 -6.38
C LEU A 23 -10.11 4.52 -6.69
N SER A 24 -9.03 4.03 -7.31
CA SER A 24 -7.92 4.88 -7.74
C SER A 24 -8.32 5.87 -8.83
N GLY A 25 -9.20 5.46 -9.75
CA GLY A 25 -9.78 6.36 -10.75
C GLY A 25 -10.61 7.46 -10.11
N SER A 26 -11.45 7.12 -9.12
CA SER A 26 -12.25 8.10 -8.36
C SER A 26 -11.37 9.05 -7.55
N LEU A 27 -10.29 8.56 -6.94
CA LEU A 27 -9.33 9.40 -6.20
C LEU A 27 -8.59 10.36 -7.15
N LEU A 28 -8.22 9.90 -8.35
CA LEU A 28 -7.59 10.73 -9.36
C LEU A 28 -8.52 11.84 -9.85
N GLN A 29 -9.79 11.51 -10.14
CA GLN A 29 -10.83 12.50 -10.49
C GLN A 29 -11.10 13.49 -9.35
N GLY A 30 -10.98 13.05 -8.10
CA GLY A 30 -11.07 13.90 -6.91
C GLY A 30 -9.84 14.80 -6.67
N GLY A 31 -8.86 14.79 -7.57
CA GLY A 31 -7.66 15.65 -7.49
C GLY A 31 -6.55 15.08 -6.59
N ALA A 32 -6.61 13.80 -6.19
CA ALA A 32 -5.51 13.19 -5.46
C ALA A 32 -4.28 13.03 -6.35
N GLY A 33 -3.11 13.39 -5.84
CA GLY A 33 -1.86 13.23 -6.57
C GLY A 33 -1.52 11.77 -6.84
N ILE A 34 -0.97 11.50 -8.03
CA ILE A 34 -0.57 10.16 -8.51
C ILE A 34 0.32 9.44 -7.49
N THR A 35 1.25 10.16 -6.85
CA THR A 35 2.12 9.65 -5.79
C THR A 35 1.34 9.07 -4.61
N SER A 36 0.25 9.72 -4.19
CA SER A 36 -0.56 9.26 -3.05
C SER A 36 -1.41 8.05 -3.43
N ILE A 37 -1.94 8.03 -4.66
CA ILE A 37 -2.71 6.90 -5.18
C ILE A 37 -1.81 5.66 -5.34
N ALA A 38 -0.60 5.85 -5.87
CA ALA A 38 0.40 4.80 -5.99
C ALA A 38 0.78 4.24 -4.61
N ALA A 39 1.02 5.11 -3.61
CA ALA A 39 1.28 4.68 -2.24
C ALA A 39 0.12 3.87 -1.65
N PHE A 40 -1.12 4.31 -1.87
CA PHE A 40 -2.31 3.60 -1.41
C PHE A 40 -2.43 2.20 -2.00
N ILE A 41 -2.37 2.07 -3.34
CA ILE A 41 -2.53 0.76 -4.00
C ILE A 41 -1.38 -0.18 -3.63
N THR A 42 -0.15 0.31 -3.64
CA THR A 42 1.02 -0.54 -3.38
C THR A 42 1.02 -1.04 -1.95
N THR A 43 0.69 -0.20 -0.96
CA THR A 43 0.56 -0.69 0.43
C THR A 43 -0.64 -1.62 0.60
N LEU A 44 -1.78 -1.35 -0.04
CA LEU A 44 -2.95 -2.22 -0.02
C LEU A 44 -2.65 -3.65 -0.46
N VAL A 45 -1.80 -3.81 -1.48
CA VAL A 45 -1.47 -5.13 -2.03
C VAL A 45 -0.29 -5.78 -1.31
N MET A 46 0.75 -5.01 -0.97
CA MET A 46 2.00 -5.58 -0.45
C MET A 46 2.00 -5.76 1.07
N VAL A 47 1.30 -4.89 1.79
CA VAL A 47 1.33 -4.83 3.26
C VAL A 47 0.12 -5.59 3.78
N GLY A 48 0.39 -6.65 4.55
CA GLY A 48 -0.63 -7.51 5.11
C GLY A 48 -0.71 -7.36 6.61
N ILE A 49 -1.06 -6.18 7.14
CA ILE A 49 -1.23 -6.03 8.61
C ILE A 49 -2.36 -6.94 9.11
N VAL A 50 -3.45 -7.01 8.36
CA VAL A 50 -4.60 -7.86 8.71
C VAL A 50 -4.25 -9.35 8.57
N THR A 51 -3.40 -9.73 7.62
CA THR A 51 -2.94 -11.12 7.43
C THR A 51 -1.74 -11.49 8.30
N ALA A 52 -1.07 -10.51 8.92
CA ALA A 52 0.09 -10.72 9.80
C ALA A 52 -0.13 -11.76 10.92
N PRO A 53 -1.26 -11.80 11.67
CA PRO A 53 -1.47 -12.82 12.69
C PRO A 53 -1.57 -14.24 12.09
N MET A 54 -2.10 -14.38 10.89
CA MET A 54 -2.19 -15.67 10.19
C MET A 54 -0.82 -16.10 9.67
N GLU A 55 -0.10 -15.19 9.01
CA GLU A 55 1.26 -15.45 8.53
C GLU A 55 2.24 -15.76 9.66
N SER A 56 2.11 -15.07 10.78
CA SER A 56 2.96 -15.32 11.94
C SER A 56 2.78 -16.72 12.50
N LYS A 57 1.61 -17.35 12.33
CA LYS A 57 1.35 -18.73 12.73
C LYS A 57 1.91 -19.74 11.73
N LEU A 58 1.91 -19.42 10.44
CA LEU A 58 2.33 -20.32 9.36
C LEU A 58 3.83 -20.23 9.04
N LEU A 59 4.38 -19.02 9.00
CA LEU A 59 5.72 -18.70 8.50
C LEU A 59 6.68 -18.26 9.62
N GLY A 60 6.14 -17.98 10.82
CA GLY A 60 6.89 -17.55 11.98
C GLY A 60 7.02 -16.03 12.12
N LYS A 61 7.01 -15.55 13.38
CA LYS A 61 6.99 -14.12 13.75
C LYS A 61 8.08 -13.27 13.09
N LYS A 62 9.31 -13.79 13.02
CA LYS A 62 10.45 -13.05 12.46
C LYS A 62 10.26 -12.78 10.96
N PHE A 63 9.76 -13.77 10.23
CA PHE A 63 9.53 -13.65 8.79
C PHE A 63 8.41 -12.65 8.49
N THR A 64 7.29 -12.75 9.20
CA THR A 64 6.15 -11.82 9.04
C THR A 64 6.54 -10.38 9.30
N LEU A 65 7.34 -10.12 10.35
CA LEU A 65 7.81 -8.78 10.68
C LEU A 65 8.64 -8.19 9.53
N TRP A 66 9.65 -8.93 9.07
CA TRP A 66 10.50 -8.49 7.96
C TRP A 66 9.71 -8.31 6.66
N ARG A 67 8.80 -9.23 6.34
CA ARG A 67 7.94 -9.12 5.15
C ARG A 67 7.15 -7.82 5.15
N ASN A 68 6.50 -7.50 6.26
CA ASN A 68 5.62 -6.34 6.31
C ASN A 68 6.40 -5.01 6.33
N LEU A 69 7.52 -4.96 7.06
CA LEU A 69 8.41 -3.79 7.09
C LEU A 69 9.04 -3.51 5.72
N LEU A 70 9.57 -4.55 5.06
CA LEU A 70 10.16 -4.43 3.73
C LEU A 70 9.09 -4.06 2.69
N SER A 71 7.91 -4.71 2.73
CA SER A 71 6.79 -4.38 1.86
C SER A 71 6.37 -2.91 1.99
N PHE A 72 6.27 -2.39 3.22
CA PHE A 72 5.92 -0.99 3.45
C PHE A 72 7.00 -0.04 2.93
N GLY A 73 8.28 -0.37 3.14
CA GLY A 73 9.41 0.39 2.59
C GLY A 73 9.41 0.42 1.05
N PHE A 74 9.22 -0.74 0.40
CA PHE A 74 9.14 -0.83 -1.05
C PHE A 74 7.93 -0.10 -1.62
N ALA A 75 6.78 -0.17 -0.97
CA ALA A 75 5.58 0.55 -1.40
C ALA A 75 5.79 2.07 -1.43
N LEU A 76 6.44 2.64 -0.41
CA LEU A 76 6.81 4.05 -0.41
C LEU A 76 7.81 4.39 -1.52
N LEU A 77 8.78 3.52 -1.75
CA LEU A 77 9.79 3.70 -2.79
C LEU A 77 9.15 3.70 -4.18
N ILE A 78 8.26 2.75 -4.46
CA ILE A 78 7.48 2.68 -5.72
C ILE A 78 6.62 3.93 -5.88
N ALA A 79 5.93 4.37 -4.83
CA ALA A 79 5.10 5.57 -4.87
C ALA A 79 5.90 6.82 -5.24
N LEU A 80 7.10 6.98 -4.66
CA LEU A 80 8.01 8.08 -4.99
C LEU A 80 8.50 8.01 -6.43
N ILE A 81 8.88 6.81 -6.92
CA ILE A 81 9.27 6.61 -8.31
C ILE A 81 8.13 6.98 -9.25
N MET A 82 6.92 6.46 -9.01
CA MET A 82 5.75 6.78 -9.84
C MET A 82 5.43 8.28 -9.81
N GLY A 83 5.50 8.90 -8.65
CA GLY A 83 5.32 10.35 -8.51
C GLY A 83 6.40 11.19 -9.19
N SER A 84 7.59 10.63 -9.44
CA SER A 84 8.67 11.30 -10.17
C SER A 84 8.60 11.04 -11.67
N VAL A 85 8.12 9.88 -12.10
CA VAL A 85 8.06 9.48 -13.52
C VAL A 85 6.79 10.00 -14.21
N LEU A 86 5.64 9.97 -13.52
CA LEU A 86 4.35 10.42 -14.07
C LEU A 86 4.06 11.90 -13.78
N LYS A 87 5.06 12.68 -13.35
CA LYS A 87 4.90 14.10 -13.06
C LYS A 87 4.91 14.94 -14.32
#